data_AF-A0A9E3ECU1-F1
#
_entry.id   AF-A0A9E3ECU1-F1
#
_cell.length_a   1.000
_cell.length_b   1.000
_cell.length_c   1.000
_cell.angle_alpha   90.00
_cell.angle_beta   90.00
_cell.angle_gamma   90.00
#
_symmetry.space_group_name_H-M   'P 1'
#
loop_
_entity.id
_entity.type
_entity.pdbx_description
1 polymer ?
#
loop_
_entity_poly.entity_id
_entity_poly.type
_entity_poly.pdbx_seq_one_letter_code
_entity_poly.pdbx_strand_id
1 'polypeptide(L)'
;AAGASLQRYIDRLGRGLAMVCNLLDPDVIVLGGGMSNVEALYPVLPAAIAPRLFSDVFDTPIRPAQHGDSSGVRGAAWLWPASEVGAS
;
A
#
# COMPACT_ATOMS: atom_id res chain seq x y z
N ALA A 1 15.11 -5.20 20.06
CA ALA A 1 13.68 -5.57 19.92
C ALA A 1 13.02 -4.91 18.71
N ALA A 2 13.04 -3.57 18.57
CA ALA A 2 12.36 -2.84 17.49
C ALA A 2 12.77 -3.26 16.06
N GLY A 3 14.06 -3.42 15.79
CA GLY A 3 14.54 -3.86 14.47
C GLY A 3 14.01 -5.23 14.04
N ALA A 4 13.94 -6.20 14.96
CA ALA A 4 13.39 -7.52 14.66
C ALA A 4 11.89 -7.46 14.35
N SER A 5 11.13 -6.57 15.01
CA SER A 5 9.72 -6.35 14.70
C SER A 5 9.54 -5.72 13.31
N LEU A 6 10.37 -4.74 12.96
CA LEU A 6 10.35 -4.11 11.63
C LEU A 6 10.67 -5.13 10.52
N GLN A 7 11.69 -5.97 10.72
CA GLN A 7 12.04 -7.01 9.75
C GLN A 7 10.89 -8.00 9.53
N ARG A 8 10.25 -8.46 10.61
CA ARG A 8 9.07 -9.32 10.50
C ARG A 8 7.88 -8.62 9.84
N TYR A 9 7.74 -7.31 10.03
CA TYR A 9 6.71 -6.52 9.36
C TYR A 9 6.97 -6.45 7.85
N ILE A 10 8.20 -6.11 7.43
CA ILE A 10 8.60 -6.04 6.02
C ILE A 10 8.42 -7.38 5.33
N ASP A 11 8.82 -8.51 5.94
CA ASP A 11 8.62 -9.84 5.34
C ASP A 11 7.13 -10.15 5.12
N ARG A 12 6.27 -9.86 6.10
CA ARG A 12 4.83 -10.09 5.96
C ARG A 12 4.19 -9.18 4.94
N LEU A 13 4.57 -7.90 4.92
CA LEU A 13 4.08 -6.95 3.95
C LEU A 13 4.49 -7.36 2.53
N GLY A 14 5.75 -7.76 2.32
CA GLY A 14 6.24 -8.28 1.05
C GLY A 14 5.48 -9.50 0.55
N ARG A 15 5.16 -10.47 1.43
CA ARG A 15 4.32 -11.63 1.08
C ARG A 15 2.91 -11.23 0.65
N GLY A 16 2.27 -10.32 1.40
CA GLY A 16 0.93 -9.84 1.08
C GLY A 16 0.89 -9.11 -0.26
N LEU A 17 1.84 -8.20 -0.49
CA LEU A 17 1.94 -7.45 -1.74
C LEU A 17 2.26 -8.35 -2.94
N ALA A 18 3.12 -9.36 -2.78
CA ALA A 18 3.37 -10.34 -3.84
C ALA A 18 2.10 -11.09 -4.25
N MET A 19 1.26 -11.46 -3.29
CA MET A 19 -0.03 -12.11 -3.58
C MET A 19 -0.98 -11.16 -4.34
N VAL A 20 -1.03 -9.89 -3.95
CA VAL A 20 -1.80 -8.86 -4.69
C VAL A 20 -1.28 -8.70 -6.12
N CYS A 21 0.05 -8.62 -6.31
CA CYS A 21 0.65 -8.50 -7.64
C CYS A 21 0.31 -9.72 -8.51
N ASN A 22 0.50 -10.94 -7.99
CA ASN A 22 0.23 -12.16 -8.73
C ASN A 22 -1.26 -12.34 -9.10
N LEU A 23 -2.18 -11.77 -8.31
CA LEU A 23 -3.62 -11.93 -8.53
C LEU A 23 -4.22 -10.83 -9.40
N LEU A 24 -3.79 -9.58 -9.22
CA LEU A 24 -4.43 -8.40 -9.82
C LEU A 24 -3.58 -7.71 -10.89
N ASP A 25 -2.26 -7.93 -10.89
CA ASP A 25 -1.28 -7.24 -11.75
C ASP A 25 -1.51 -5.71 -11.84
N PRO A 26 -1.41 -4.98 -10.71
CA PRO A 26 -1.79 -3.58 -10.69
C PRO A 26 -0.73 -2.67 -11.34
N ASP A 27 -1.19 -1.62 -12.03
CA ASP A 27 -0.32 -0.56 -12.57
C ASP A 27 0.40 0.26 -11.48
N VAL A 28 -0.16 0.33 -10.27
CA VAL A 28 0.41 1.05 -9.12
C VAL A 28 -0.12 0.52 -7.80
N ILE A 29 0.74 0.45 -6.79
CA ILE A 29 0.36 0.15 -5.41
C ILE A 29 0.54 1.41 -4.56
N VAL A 30 -0.53 1.85 -3.89
CA VAL A 30 -0.48 2.97 -2.96
C VAL A 30 -0.59 2.44 -1.52
N LEU A 31 0.44 2.65 -0.70
CA LEU A 31 0.36 2.34 0.73
C LEU A 31 -0.47 3.40 1.42
N GLY A 32 -1.53 3.00 2.13
CA GLY A 32 -2.37 3.87 2.94
C GLY A 32 -2.06 3.80 4.43
N GLY A 33 -2.79 4.60 5.22
CA GLY A 33 -2.68 4.63 6.68
C GLY A 33 -1.34 5.15 7.20
N GLY A 34 -1.09 5.04 8.51
CA GLY A 34 0.13 5.57 9.13
C GLY A 34 1.44 4.97 8.58
N MET A 35 1.38 3.74 8.04
CA MET A 35 2.56 3.08 7.46
C MET A 35 2.98 3.68 6.10
N SER A 36 2.10 4.43 5.44
CA SER A 36 2.44 5.18 4.22
C SER A 36 3.49 6.27 4.48
N ASN A 37 3.57 6.79 5.70
CA ASN A 37 4.52 7.83 6.10
C ASN A 37 5.92 7.29 6.42
N VAL A 38 6.12 5.96 6.40
CA VAL A 38 7.41 5.35 6.74
C VAL A 38 8.28 5.23 5.49
N GLU A 39 9.03 6.29 5.18
CA GLU A 39 9.87 6.38 3.97
C GLU A 39 10.88 5.24 3.83
N ALA A 40 11.37 4.71 4.95
CA ALA A 40 12.32 3.60 4.97
C ALA A 40 11.78 2.29 4.39
N LEU A 41 10.44 2.15 4.20
CA LEU A 41 9.84 0.96 3.61
C LEU A 41 10.03 0.88 2.08
N TYR A 42 9.90 2.00 1.37
CA TYR A 42 9.92 2.02 -0.10
C TYR A 42 11.17 1.41 -0.73
N PRO A 43 12.41 1.69 -0.25
CA PRO A 43 13.59 1.08 -0.86
C PRO A 43 13.73 -0.42 -0.59
N VAL A 44 13.15 -0.94 0.49
CA VAL A 44 13.31 -2.35 0.90
C VAL A 44 12.18 -3.25 0.39
N LEU A 45 11.01 -2.68 0.07
CA LEU A 45 9.84 -3.44 -0.35
C LEU A 45 10.03 -4.22 -1.66
N PRO A 46 10.66 -3.68 -2.72
CA PRO A 46 10.89 -4.45 -3.94
C PRO A 46 11.64 -5.76 -3.69
N ALA A 47 12.69 -5.73 -2.87
CA ALA A 47 13.44 -6.93 -2.49
C ALA A 47 12.63 -7.91 -1.62
N ALA A 48 11.68 -7.39 -0.83
CA ALA A 48 10.75 -8.20 -0.05
C ALA A 48 9.61 -8.79 -0.90
N ILE A 49 9.37 -8.32 -2.12
CA ILE A 49 8.28 -8.76 -3.00
C ILE A 49 8.81 -9.69 -4.09
N ALA A 50 9.83 -9.26 -4.83
CA ALA A 50 10.31 -9.91 -6.05
C ALA A 50 10.54 -11.43 -5.94
N PRO A 51 11.13 -11.98 -4.86
CA PRO A 51 11.33 -13.43 -4.74
C PRO A 51 10.05 -14.29 -4.69
N ARG A 52 8.88 -13.66 -4.61
CA ARG A 52 7.56 -14.31 -4.42
C ARG A 52 6.63 -14.08 -5.61
N LEU A 53 7.09 -13.42 -6.67
CA LEU A 53 6.32 -13.19 -7.88
C LEU A 53 6.45 -14.38 -8.84
N PHE A 54 5.41 -14.63 -9.63
CA PHE A 54 5.47 -15.63 -10.71
C PHE A 54 6.10 -15.08 -11.99
N SER A 55 6.08 -13.76 -12.16
CA SER A 55 6.71 -13.05 -13.28
C SER A 55 8.19 -12.81 -13.01
N ASP A 56 8.99 -12.85 -14.08
CA ASP A 56 10.40 -12.46 -14.07
C ASP A 56 10.60 -10.93 -14.01
N VAL A 57 9.53 -10.15 -14.20
CA VAL A 57 9.54 -8.68 -14.20
C VAL A 57 8.61 -8.15 -13.11
N PHE A 58 9.10 -7.17 -12.36
CA PHE A 58 8.36 -6.40 -11.36
C PHE A 58 8.64 -4.91 -11.49
N ASP A 59 7.70 -4.22 -12.12
CA ASP A 59 7.78 -2.81 -12.50
C ASP A 59 6.71 -1.98 -11.77
N THR A 60 5.79 -2.64 -11.06
CA THR A 60 4.70 -1.97 -10.33
C THR A 60 5.26 -0.98 -9.30
N PRO A 61 5.09 0.33 -9.51
CA PRO A 61 5.55 1.34 -8.58
C PRO A 61 4.77 1.26 -7.25
N ILE A 62 5.50 1.31 -6.13
CA ILE A 62 4.94 1.42 -4.79
C ILE A 62 5.07 2.88 -4.33
N ARG A 63 3.95 3.51 -3.99
CA ARG A 63 3.87 4.94 -3.67
C ARG A 63 3.24 5.19 -2.30
N PRO A 64 3.63 6.26 -1.58
CA PRO A 64 2.87 6.73 -0.43
C PRO A 64 1.51 7.29 -0.86
N ALA A 65 0.50 7.16 0.01
CA ALA A 65 -0.73 7.90 -0.16
C ALA A 65 -0.45 9.41 -0.04
N GLN A 66 -0.88 10.19 -1.03
CA GLN A 66 -0.66 11.65 -1.08
C GLN A 66 -1.26 12.40 0.12
N HIS A 67 -2.31 11.83 0.72
CA HIS A 67 -2.98 12.39 1.88
C HIS A 67 -2.62 11.64 3.17
N GLY A 68 -1.57 10.82 3.15
CA GLY A 68 -1.05 10.10 4.31
C GLY A 68 -2.13 9.27 5.02
N ASP A 69 -2.11 9.32 6.36
CA ASP A 69 -3.09 8.69 7.25
C ASP A 69 -4.52 9.27 7.11
N SER A 70 -4.66 10.51 6.66
CA SER A 70 -5.98 11.13 6.41
C SER A 70 -6.71 10.58 5.18
N SER A 71 -6.03 9.78 4.34
CA SER A 71 -6.62 9.20 3.13
C SER A 71 -7.89 8.39 3.39
N GLY A 72 -7.98 7.73 4.55
CA GLY A 72 -9.17 6.95 4.93
C GLY A 72 -10.40 7.82 5.19
N VAL A 73 -10.24 8.90 5.96
CA VAL A 73 -11.34 9.85 6.27
C VAL A 73 -11.82 10.54 5.00
N ARG A 74 -10.89 10.94 4.12
CA ARG A 74 -11.23 11.58 2.84
C ARG A 74 -11.95 10.61 1.91
N GLY A 75 -11.51 9.35 1.83
CA GLY A 75 -12.19 8.31 1.07
C GLY A 75 -13.63 8.10 1.55
N ALA A 76 -13.84 8.00 2.86
CA ALA A 76 -15.17 7.87 3.43
C ALA A 76 -16.08 9.07 3.12
N ALA A 77 -15.54 10.29 3.18
CA ALA A 77 -16.29 11.50 2.84
C ALA A 77 -16.70 11.57 1.35
N TRP A 78 -15.97 10.90 0.45
CA TRP A 78 -16.30 10.84 -0.97
C TRP A 78 -17.28 9.73 -1.35
N LEU A 79 -17.55 8.77 -0.47
CA LEU A 79 -18.55 7.72 -0.73
C LEU A 79 -19.98 8.26 -0.79
N TRP A 80 -20.24 9.42 -0.18
CA TRP A 80 -21.52 10.12 -0.28
C TRP A 80 -21.31 11.46 -0.99
N PRO A 81 -21.73 11.61 -2.26
CA PRO A 81 -21.70 12.88 -2.95
C PRO A 81 -22.50 13.91 -2.16
N ALA A 82 -21.97 15.12 -1.99
CA ALA A 82 -22.67 16.22 -1.31
C ALA A 82 -24.03 16.57 -1.97
N SER A 83 -24.24 16.15 -3.23
CA SER A 83 -25.52 16.28 -3.94
C SER A 83 -26.66 15.42 -3.37
N GLU A 84 -26.38 14.45 -2.51
CA GLU A 84 -27.40 13.60 -1.87
C GLU A 84 -27.69 13.98 -0.42
N VAL A 85 -26.82 14.79 0.21
CA VAL A 85 -26.92 15.15 1.64
C VAL A 85 -27.79 16.41 1.87
N GLY A 86 -28.18 17.11 0.81
CA GLY A 86 -29.01 18.33 0.85
C GLY A 86 -30.36 18.24 0.14
N ALA A 87 -30.76 17.06 -0.35
CA ALA A 87 -32.08 16.85 -0.93
C ALA A 87 -33.07 16.40 0.16
N SER A 88 -33.50 17.34 1.00
CA SER A 88 -34.70 17.23 1.83
C SER A 88 -35.50 18.51 1.78
#